data_AF-A0A4S1CKK8-F1
#
_entry.id   AF-A0A4S1CKK8-F1
#
_cell.length_a   1.000
_cell.length_b   1.000
_cell.length_c   1.000
_cell.angle_alpha   90.00
_cell.angle_beta   90.00
_cell.angle_gamma   90.00
#
_symmetry.space_group_name_H-M   'P 1'
#
loop_
_entity.id
_entity.type
_entity.pdbx_description
1 polymer ?
#
loop_
_entity_poly.entity_id
_entity_poly.type
_entity_poly.pdbx_seq_one_letter_code
_entity_poly.pdbx_strand_id
1 'polypeptide(L)'
;MHALRNLEIVWEDLMEAFENVDSDMIFFLDRETGEVFSVPTEYDDEAFWLEVDAQQDRFLEIPPFDYGQERQLVHTFIQGIENEGLKGMLVRAFTGKQSHGRLNEILSFYPEEQERFHAIRESFLTDRAANWLEEHDIYPPERL
;
A
#
# COMPACT_ATOMS: atom_id res chain seq x y z
N MET A 1 12.58 -8.56 25.20
CA MET A 1 11.14 -8.34 25.47
C MET A 1 10.81 -7.01 24.81
N HIS A 2 10.23 -7.03 23.62
CA HIS A 2 9.71 -5.81 23.01
C HIS A 2 8.44 -5.43 23.76
N ALA A 3 8.41 -4.23 24.31
CA ALA A 3 7.23 -3.71 24.99
C ALA A 3 6.18 -3.45 23.92
N LEU A 4 5.04 -4.14 24.01
CA LEU A 4 3.86 -3.91 23.18
C LEU A 4 3.44 -2.44 23.33
N ARG A 5 3.48 -1.67 22.25
CA ARG A 5 3.07 -0.25 22.25
C ARG A 5 1.67 -0.15 21.64
N ASN A 6 0.71 0.29 22.46
CA ASN A 6 -0.58 0.77 21.97
C ASN A 6 -0.35 2.18 21.41
N LEU A 7 -0.44 2.32 20.08
CA LEU A 7 -0.17 3.58 19.39
C LEU A 7 -1.42 3.99 18.60
N GLU A 8 -1.88 5.23 18.80
CA GLU A 8 -2.99 5.78 18.04
C GLU A 8 -2.48 6.21 16.66
N ILE A 9 -2.63 5.31 15.69
CA ILE A 9 -2.22 5.54 14.30
C ILE A 9 -3.44 5.97 13.50
N VAL A 10 -3.31 7.05 12.73
CA VAL A 10 -4.31 7.43 11.75
C VAL A 10 -4.25 6.43 10.59
N TRP A 11 -5.23 5.53 10.55
CA TRP A 11 -5.27 4.46 9.56
C TRP A 11 -5.30 4.99 8.12
N GLU A 12 -5.99 6.10 7.89
CA GLU A 12 -6.07 6.74 6.57
C GLU A 12 -4.68 7.16 6.07
N ASP A 13 -3.87 7.81 6.91
CA ASP A 13 -2.51 8.26 6.55
C ASP A 13 -1.58 7.06 6.28
N LEU A 14 -1.71 5.98 7.06
CA LEU A 14 -0.95 4.76 6.82
C LEU A 14 -1.32 4.13 5.47
N MET A 15 -2.62 4.05 5.15
CA MET A 15 -3.10 3.50 3.89
C MET A 15 -2.63 4.34 2.70
N GLU A 16 -2.66 5.67 2.80
CA GLU A 16 -2.13 6.57 1.78
C GLU A 16 -0.65 6.29 1.50
N ALA A 17 0.15 6.06 2.55
CA ALA A 17 1.56 5.71 2.40
C ALA A 17 1.76 4.38 1.64
N PHE A 18 0.96 3.34 1.95
CA PHE A 18 1.02 2.05 1.26
C PHE A 18 0.50 2.10 -0.18
N GLU A 19 -0.42 3.02 -0.49
CA GLU A 19 -0.96 3.25 -1.83
C GLU A 19 -0.08 4.15 -2.70
N ASN A 20 0.86 4.88 -2.10
CA ASN A 20 1.67 5.85 -2.81
C ASN A 20 2.58 5.18 -3.87
N VAL A 21 2.27 5.45 -5.14
CA VAL A 21 3.05 4.99 -6.29
C VAL A 21 4.20 5.92 -6.65
N ASP A 22 4.30 7.09 -6.00
CA ASP A 22 5.37 8.06 -6.25
C ASP A 22 6.67 7.59 -5.58
N SER A 23 7.68 7.28 -6.40
CA SER A 23 8.99 6.86 -5.91
C SER A 23 9.82 8.00 -5.33
N ASP A 24 9.42 9.25 -5.52
CA ASP A 24 10.17 10.42 -5.10
C ASP A 24 9.88 10.81 -3.64
N MET A 25 9.02 10.05 -2.95
CA MET A 25 8.62 10.27 -1.56
C MET A 25 8.86 9.00 -0.74
N ILE A 26 9.50 9.17 0.42
CA ILE A 26 9.69 8.12 1.43
C ILE A 26 8.75 8.41 2.59
N PHE A 27 8.03 7.40 3.07
CA PHE A 27 7.09 7.53 4.16
C PHE A 27 7.64 6.88 5.42
N PHE A 28 7.37 7.50 6.57
CA PHE A 28 7.82 7.03 7.87
C PHE A 28 6.66 7.03 8.86
N LEU A 29 6.68 6.07 9.78
CA LEU A 29 5.85 6.04 10.99
C LEU A 29 6.72 6.38 12.20
N ASP A 30 6.35 7.42 12.95
CA ASP A 30 6.92 7.71 14.26
C ASP A 30 6.24 6.83 15.33
N ARG A 31 7.00 5.87 15.88
CA ARG A 31 6.51 4.92 16.90
C ARG A 31 6.31 5.52 18.29
N GLU A 32 6.69 6.78 18.50
CA GLU A 32 6.39 7.50 19.74
C GLU A 32 5.06 8.22 19.67
N THR A 33 4.70 8.76 18.50
CA THR A 33 3.51 9.61 18.33
C THR A 33 2.37 8.92 17.58
N GLY A 34 2.66 7.96 16.69
CA GLY A 34 1.69 7.38 15.76
C GLY A 34 1.54 8.14 14.46
N GLU A 35 2.33 9.20 14.27
CA GLU A 35 2.28 10.05 13.09
C GLU A 35 2.93 9.37 11.88
N VAL A 36 2.23 9.42 10.75
CA VAL A 36 2.76 9.06 9.44
C VAL A 36 3.15 10.34 8.72
N PHE A 37 4.40 10.43 8.27
CA PHE A 37 4.90 11.60 7.53
C PHE A 37 5.72 11.16 6.31
N SER A 38 5.89 12.07 5.36
CA SER A 38 6.64 11.82 4.14
C SER A 38 7.77 12.83 3.94
N VAL A 39 8.84 12.37 3.30
CA VAL A 39 10.04 13.15 3.00
C VAL A 39 10.43 12.88 1.55
N PRO A 40 10.74 13.91 0.75
CA PRO A 40 11.26 13.70 -0.60
C PRO A 40 12.56 12.88 -0.59
N THR A 41 12.74 11.96 -1.54
CA THR A 41 14.00 11.20 -1.68
C THR A 41 15.20 12.09 -1.95
N GLU A 42 14.99 13.23 -2.61
CA GLU A 42 16.01 14.24 -2.91
C GLU A 42 16.15 15.30 -1.81
N TYR A 43 15.67 15.04 -0.60
CA TYR A 43 15.77 15.98 0.51
C TYR A 43 17.24 16.19 0.92
N ASP A 44 17.79 17.37 0.59
CA ASP A 44 19.18 17.77 0.79
C ASP A 44 19.43 18.27 2.23
N ASP A 45 19.16 17.41 3.21
CA ASP A 45 19.51 17.61 4.61
C ASP A 45 20.16 16.34 5.17
N GLU A 46 21.49 16.29 5.11
CA GLU A 46 22.27 15.15 5.62
C GLU A 46 22.08 14.95 7.12
N ALA A 47 21.87 16.04 7.89
CA ALA A 47 21.69 15.93 9.34
C ALA A 47 20.37 15.24 9.69
N PHE A 48 19.31 15.52 8.92
CA PHE A 48 18.04 14.81 9.02
C PHE A 48 18.20 13.30 8.78
N TRP A 49 18.84 12.90 7.68
CA TRP A 49 19.03 11.49 7.35
C TRP A 49 19.89 10.75 8.38
N LEU A 50 20.93 11.40 8.90
CA LEU A 50 21.73 10.87 10.00
C LEU A 50 20.91 10.70 11.28
N GLU A 51 19.97 11.61 11.57
CA GLU A 51 19.08 11.50 12.71
C GLU A 51 18.09 10.35 12.56
N VAL A 52 17.47 10.21 11.38
CA VAL A 52 16.57 9.10 11.06
C VAL A 52 17.30 7.76 11.18
N ASP A 53 18.51 7.66 10.63
CA ASP A 53 19.35 6.46 10.72
C ASP A 53 19.78 6.15 12.17
N ALA A 54 20.10 7.17 12.96
CA ALA A 54 20.40 7.01 14.38
C ALA A 54 19.17 6.62 15.23
N GLN A 55 17.95 6.92 14.74
CA GLN A 55 16.68 6.67 15.42
C GLN A 55 15.80 5.66 14.68
N GLN A 56 16.40 4.64 14.04
CA GLN A 56 15.67 3.54 13.37
C GLN A 56 14.68 2.80 14.30
N ASP A 57 14.93 2.81 15.61
CA ASP A 57 14.00 2.24 16.60
C ASP A 57 12.72 3.08 16.76
N ARG A 58 12.74 4.36 16.38
CA ARG A 58 11.61 5.31 16.49
C ARG A 58 10.95 5.56 15.13
N PHE A 59 11.73 5.86 14.10
CA PHE A 59 11.21 6.15 12.76
C PHE A 59 11.29 4.89 11.91
N LEU A 60 10.13 4.31 11.62
CA LEU A 60 10.04 3.14 10.73
C LEU A 60 9.70 3.59 9.33
N GLU A 61 10.53 3.22 8.37
CA GLU A 61 10.22 3.38 6.96
C GLU A 61 9.05 2.48 6.57
N ILE A 62 8.02 3.07 5.97
CA ILE A 62 6.86 2.36 5.43
C ILE A 62 7.25 1.80 4.05
N PRO A 63 7.01 0.50 3.80
CA PRO A 63 7.35 -0.11 2.53
C PRO A 63 6.68 0.61 1.36
N PRO A 64 7.41 0.88 0.26
CA PRO A 64 6.82 1.51 -0.91
C PRO A 64 5.78 0.61 -1.58
N PHE A 65 5.04 1.20 -2.52
CA PHE A 65 4.08 0.48 -3.34
C PHE A 65 4.71 -0.75 -4.01
N ASP A 66 4.09 -1.92 -3.83
CA ASP A 66 4.62 -3.17 -4.36
C ASP A 66 3.96 -3.47 -5.70
N TYR A 67 4.59 -3.00 -6.77
CA TYR A 67 4.14 -3.29 -8.13
C TYR A 67 4.09 -4.79 -8.44
N GLY A 68 4.87 -5.62 -7.75
CA GLY A 68 4.85 -7.08 -7.91
C GLY A 68 3.55 -7.67 -7.38
N GLN A 69 3.20 -7.34 -6.14
CA GLN A 69 1.96 -7.81 -5.53
C GLN A 69 0.72 -7.22 -6.21
N GLU A 70 0.75 -5.95 -6.60
CA GLU A 70 -0.36 -5.35 -7.37
C GLU A 70 -0.59 -6.10 -8.68
N ARG A 71 0.48 -6.41 -9.44
CA ARG A 71 0.35 -7.20 -10.68
C ARG A 71 -0.24 -8.58 -10.42
N GLN A 72 0.17 -9.23 -9.32
CA GLN A 72 -0.35 -10.54 -8.95
C GLN A 72 -1.84 -10.47 -8.56
N LEU A 73 -2.24 -9.44 -7.82
CA LEU A 73 -3.63 -9.18 -7.44
C LEU A 73 -4.49 -8.97 -8.68
N VAL A 74 -4.06 -8.10 -9.60
CA VAL A 74 -4.76 -7.84 -10.87
C VAL A 74 -4.88 -9.12 -11.69
N HIS A 75 -3.83 -9.93 -11.78
CA HIS A 75 -3.86 -11.20 -12.50
C HIS A 75 -4.87 -12.19 -11.88
N THR A 76 -4.85 -12.36 -10.56
CA THR A 76 -5.81 -13.23 -9.85
C THR A 76 -7.24 -12.73 -10.03
N PHE A 77 -7.48 -11.42 -9.94
CA PHE A 77 -8.78 -10.81 -10.20
C PHE A 77 -9.29 -11.14 -11.61
N ILE A 78 -8.47 -10.94 -12.65
CA ILE A 78 -8.84 -11.24 -14.05
C ILE A 78 -9.19 -12.72 -14.23
N GLN A 79 -8.47 -13.62 -13.57
CA GLN A 79 -8.76 -15.06 -13.64
C GLN A 79 -10.13 -15.42 -13.06
N GLY A 80 -10.57 -14.70 -12.02
CA GLY A 80 -11.84 -14.87 -11.32
C GLY A 80 -13.04 -14.13 -11.94
N ILE A 81 -12.90 -13.48 -13.09
CA ILE A 81 -14.02 -12.88 -13.82
C ILE A 81 -14.82 -13.98 -14.52
N GLU A 82 -16.13 -14.01 -14.29
CA GLU A 82 -17.05 -14.97 -14.94
C GLU A 82 -17.45 -14.54 -16.36
N ASN A 83 -17.49 -13.22 -16.60
CA ASN A 83 -17.76 -12.68 -17.93
C ASN A 83 -16.58 -12.92 -18.87
N GLU A 84 -16.66 -13.98 -19.68
CA GLU A 84 -15.63 -14.37 -20.64
C GLU A 84 -15.25 -13.26 -21.65
N GLY A 85 -16.19 -12.37 -22.00
CA GLY A 85 -15.94 -11.23 -22.87
C GLY A 85 -15.02 -10.20 -22.20
N LEU A 86 -15.36 -9.79 -20.99
CA LEU A 86 -14.55 -8.88 -20.16
C LEU A 86 -13.17 -9.49 -19.85
N LYS A 87 -13.16 -10.76 -19.43
CA LYS A 87 -11.93 -11.51 -19.15
C LYS A 87 -11.01 -11.53 -20.37
N GLY A 88 -11.55 -11.85 -21.55
CA GLY A 88 -10.79 -11.83 -22.80
C GLY A 88 -10.23 -10.44 -23.16
N MET A 89 -11.00 -9.38 -22.91
CA MET A 89 -10.53 -8.00 -23.11
C MET A 89 -9.39 -7.64 -22.17
N LEU A 90 -9.53 -7.94 -20.87
CA LEU A 90 -8.52 -7.65 -19.86
C LEU A 90 -7.25 -8.46 -20.10
N VAL A 91 -7.34 -9.78 -20.34
CA VAL A 91 -6.17 -10.60 -20.67
C VAL A 91 -5.38 -10.00 -21.83
N ARG A 92 -6.05 -9.59 -22.91
CA ARG A 92 -5.39 -8.95 -24.07
C ARG A 92 -4.75 -7.60 -23.70
N ALA A 93 -5.40 -6.80 -22.87
CA ALA A 93 -4.85 -5.52 -22.40
C ALA A 93 -3.58 -5.71 -21.55
N PHE A 94 -3.50 -6.78 -20.76
CA PHE A 94 -2.40 -7.08 -19.84
C PHE A 94 -1.27 -7.94 -20.43
N THR A 95 -1.40 -8.45 -21.66
CA THR A 95 -0.36 -9.26 -22.33
C THR A 95 0.73 -8.39 -23.02
N GLY A 96 0.60 -7.06 -23.05
CA GLY A 96 1.48 -6.14 -23.80
C GLY A 96 2.38 -5.22 -22.95
N LYS A 97 3.40 -4.62 -23.58
CA LYS A 97 4.44 -3.76 -22.98
C LYS A 97 3.96 -2.42 -22.34
N GLN A 98 2.66 -2.12 -22.37
CA GLN A 98 2.05 -0.87 -21.85
C GLN A 98 0.68 -1.17 -21.19
N SER A 99 0.70 -1.94 -20.10
CA SER A 99 -0.50 -2.51 -19.48
C SER A 99 -1.10 -1.67 -18.33
N HIS A 100 -0.38 -0.69 -17.80
CA HIS A 100 -0.68 -0.14 -16.46
C HIS A 100 -1.79 0.91 -16.37
N GLY A 101 -2.38 1.38 -17.48
CA GLY A 101 -3.44 2.40 -17.46
C GLY A 101 -4.84 1.90 -17.81
N ARG A 102 -4.99 0.66 -18.29
CA ARG A 102 -6.24 0.22 -18.96
C ARG A 102 -7.22 -0.51 -18.06
N LEU A 103 -6.84 -0.92 -16.85
CA LEU A 103 -7.73 -1.66 -15.95
C LEU A 103 -8.95 -0.82 -15.59
N ASN A 104 -8.73 0.34 -14.96
CA ASN A 104 -9.78 1.21 -14.47
C ASN A 104 -10.64 1.76 -15.61
N GLU A 105 -10.03 2.05 -16.76
CA GLU A 105 -10.76 2.47 -17.97
C GLU A 105 -11.73 1.38 -18.42
N ILE A 106 -11.28 0.12 -18.53
CA ILE A 106 -12.14 -1.00 -18.92
C ILE A 106 -13.20 -1.26 -17.85
N LEU A 107 -12.83 -1.29 -16.57
CA LEU A 107 -13.74 -1.55 -15.46
C LEU A 107 -14.79 -0.46 -15.27
N SER A 108 -14.56 0.77 -15.74
CA SER A 108 -15.57 1.84 -15.70
C SER A 108 -16.85 1.50 -16.47
N PHE A 109 -16.78 0.57 -17.42
CA PHE A 109 -17.94 0.05 -18.15
C PHE A 109 -18.62 -1.15 -17.45
N TYR A 110 -18.04 -1.64 -16.34
CA TYR A 110 -18.51 -2.79 -15.58
C TYR A 110 -18.50 -2.45 -14.07
N PRO A 111 -19.45 -1.64 -13.58
CA PRO A 111 -19.43 -1.12 -12.20
C PRO A 111 -19.34 -2.21 -11.12
N GLU A 112 -20.05 -3.33 -11.29
CA GLU A 112 -20.02 -4.45 -10.36
C GLU A 112 -18.61 -5.07 -10.24
N GLU A 113 -17.91 -5.19 -11.37
CA GLU A 113 -16.54 -5.71 -11.43
C GLU A 113 -15.52 -4.69 -10.91
N GLN A 114 -15.78 -3.40 -11.11
CA GLN A 114 -14.99 -2.32 -10.55
C GLN A 114 -15.08 -2.29 -9.02
N GLU A 115 -16.30 -2.35 -8.46
CA GLU A 115 -16.52 -2.43 -7.02
C GLU A 115 -15.85 -3.68 -6.43
N ARG A 116 -15.98 -4.83 -7.11
CA ARG A 116 -15.31 -6.07 -6.69
C ARG A 116 -13.79 -5.93 -6.68
N PHE A 117 -13.21 -5.31 -7.71
CA PHE A 117 -11.78 -5.06 -7.76
C PHE A 117 -11.32 -4.13 -6.63
N HIS A 118 -12.03 -3.02 -6.40
CA HIS A 118 -11.72 -2.08 -5.32
C HIS A 118 -11.77 -2.78 -3.95
N ALA A 119 -12.80 -3.57 -3.68
CA ALA A 119 -12.93 -4.30 -2.42
C ALA A 119 -11.79 -5.32 -2.19
N ILE A 120 -11.37 -6.04 -3.24
CA ILE A 120 -10.24 -6.96 -3.18
C ILE A 120 -8.94 -6.19 -2.91
N ARG A 121 -8.73 -5.07 -3.59
CA ARG A 121 -7.53 -4.24 -3.44
C ARG A 121 -7.46 -3.60 -2.04
N GLU A 122 -8.57 -3.06 -1.54
CA GLU A 122 -8.67 -2.46 -0.21
C GLU A 122 -8.38 -3.50 0.88
N SER A 123 -8.98 -4.70 0.79
CA SER A 123 -8.69 -5.80 1.71
C SER A 123 -7.22 -6.20 1.68
N PHE A 124 -6.64 -6.34 0.49
CA PHE A 124 -5.24 -6.69 0.32
C PHE A 124 -4.29 -5.65 0.94
N LEU A 125 -4.54 -4.36 0.72
CA LEU A 125 -3.75 -3.28 1.31
C LEU A 125 -3.91 -3.23 2.83
N THR A 126 -5.14 -3.42 3.31
CA THR A 126 -5.44 -3.47 4.74
C THR A 126 -4.68 -4.60 5.42
N ASP A 127 -4.72 -5.81 4.84
CA ASP A 127 -4.00 -6.97 5.36
C ASP A 127 -2.48 -6.72 5.34
N ARG A 128 -1.96 -6.10 4.29
CA ARG A 128 -0.54 -5.76 4.19
C ARG A 128 -0.11 -4.77 5.28
N ALA A 129 -0.86 -3.70 5.47
CA ALA A 129 -0.57 -2.70 6.50
C ALA A 129 -0.67 -3.31 7.90
N ALA A 130 -1.69 -4.15 8.16
CA ALA A 130 -1.84 -4.85 9.43
C ALA A 130 -0.67 -5.81 9.70
N ASN A 131 -0.29 -6.65 8.72
CA ASN A 131 0.85 -7.56 8.85
C ASN A 131 2.16 -6.80 9.09
N TRP A 132 2.37 -5.67 8.41
CA TRP A 132 3.55 -4.84 8.63
C TRP A 132 3.60 -4.26 10.04
N LEU A 133 2.48 -3.75 10.56
CA LEU A 133 2.40 -3.29 11.95
C LEU A 133 2.73 -4.42 12.94
N GLU A 134 2.18 -5.62 12.72
CA GLU A 134 2.47 -6.79 13.55
C GLU A 134 3.95 -7.22 13.50
N GLU A 135 4.57 -7.22 12.32
CA GLU A 135 6.01 -7.51 12.13
C GLU A 135 6.91 -6.52 12.91
N HIS A 136 6.41 -5.31 13.17
CA HIS A 136 7.11 -4.27 13.92
C HIS A 136 6.64 -4.15 15.39
N ASP A 137 5.90 -5.14 15.89
CA ASP A 137 5.32 -5.19 17.25
C ASP A 137 4.41 -3.99 17.58
N ILE A 138 3.71 -3.44 16.58
CA ILE A 138 2.80 -2.31 16.71
C ILE A 138 1.37 -2.81 16.61
N TYR A 139 0.56 -2.44 17.59
CA TYR A 139 -0.84 -2.84 17.63
C TYR A 139 -1.72 -1.59 17.76
N PRO A 140 -2.67 -1.37 16.84
CA PRO A 140 -3.65 -0.31 17.02
C PRO A 140 -4.44 -0.57 18.32
N PRO A 141 -4.83 0.48 19.06
CA PRO A 141 -5.58 0.31 20.30
C PRO A 141 -6.83 -0.52 20.02
N GLU A 142 -7.06 -1.57 20.80
CA GLU A 142 -8.25 -2.41 20.71
C GLU A 142 -9.49 -1.51 20.59
N ARG A 143 -10.22 -1.61 19.47
CA ARG A 143 -11.55 -1.00 19.35
C ARG A 143 -12.47 -1.73 20.34
N LEU A 144 -12.61 -1.18 21.55
CA LEU A 144 -13.60 -1.58 22.55
C LEU A 144 -15.02 -1.24 22.08
#